data_AF-A0A662R9T7-F1
#
_entry.id   AF-A0A662R9T7-F1
#
_cell.length_a   1.000
_cell.length_b   1.000
_cell.length_c   1.000
_cell.angle_alpha   90.00
_cell.angle_beta   90.00
_cell.angle_gamma   90.00
#
_symmetry.space_group_name_H-M   'P 1'
#
loop_
_entity.id
_entity.type
_entity.pdbx_description
1 polymer ?
#
loop_
_entity_poly.entity_id
_entity_poly.type
_entity_poly.pdbx_seq_one_letter_code
_entity_poly.pdbx_strand_id
1 'polypeptide(L)'
;MNVGVISRPKKGFSANGDAYLIEKIDRKTLISVVDGIGHGVHADNAATRCVNTIKKYIQSSKDCNLITLFDRCHEALRSTDGAVMASVLIDAPRGTIHYAGIGNIATRIIGMKNIYPIPRGGIIGYNMPAVKEYTYPYKRGDLILMHTDGITSRIDSDLCIRLQNLEEQTIAEELFKQYARDDDDATLLVAREEST
;
A
#
# COMPACT_ATOMS: atom_id res chain seq x y z
N MET A 1 9.14 12.30 -5.16
CA MET A 1 7.96 11.65 -4.55
C MET A 1 8.05 11.94 -3.08
N ASN A 2 7.12 12.73 -2.56
CA ASN A 2 7.03 13.02 -1.15
C ASN A 2 6.05 12.02 -0.54
N VAL A 3 6.37 11.54 0.67
CA VAL A 3 5.60 10.49 1.33
C VAL A 3 5.48 10.81 2.80
N GLY A 4 4.27 10.65 3.30
CA GLY A 4 3.94 10.62 4.72
C GLY A 4 3.42 9.24 5.09
N VAL A 5 3.84 8.74 6.25
CA VAL A 5 3.40 7.43 6.72
C VAL A 5 3.28 7.42 8.24
N ILE A 6 2.21 6.80 8.73
CA ILE A 6 2.11 6.33 10.11
C ILE A 6 1.81 4.85 10.07
N SER A 7 2.51 4.11 10.92
CA SER A 7 2.28 2.68 11.13
C SER A 7 2.40 2.41 12.62
N ARG A 8 1.41 1.73 13.20
CA ARG A 8 1.33 1.49 14.64
C ARG A 8 0.86 0.05 14.88
N PRO A 9 1.53 -0.71 15.77
CA PRO A 9 1.05 -2.02 16.14
C PRO A 9 -0.29 -1.92 16.88
N LYS A 10 -1.04 -3.02 16.89
CA LYS A 10 -2.20 -3.21 17.75
C LYS A 10 -1.84 -2.95 19.21
N LYS A 11 -2.76 -2.30 19.93
CA LYS A 11 -2.56 -2.03 21.36
C LYS A 11 -2.25 -3.33 22.13
N GLY A 12 -1.13 -3.31 22.85
CA GLY A 12 -0.64 -4.46 23.63
C GLY A 12 0.37 -5.35 22.90
N PHE A 13 0.62 -5.11 21.62
CA PHE A 13 1.68 -5.77 20.85
C PHE A 13 2.86 -4.81 20.62
N SER A 14 4.07 -5.37 20.60
CA SER A 14 5.30 -4.63 20.25
C SER A 14 5.67 -4.77 18.78
N ALA A 15 5.31 -5.89 18.15
CA ALA A 15 5.50 -6.14 16.74
C ALA A 15 4.25 -5.72 15.97
N ASN A 16 4.46 -5.07 14.82
CA ASN A 16 3.40 -4.58 13.96
C ASN A 16 3.17 -5.57 12.81
N GLY A 17 1.94 -6.06 12.67
CA GLY A 17 1.54 -6.95 11.58
C GLY A 17 1.57 -6.29 10.20
N ASP A 18 1.55 -4.96 10.15
CA ASP A 18 1.61 -4.21 8.91
C ASP A 18 3.04 -3.85 8.49
N ALA A 19 3.25 -3.73 7.17
CA ALA A 19 4.45 -3.16 6.60
C ALA A 19 4.15 -2.34 5.33
N TYR A 20 5.12 -1.52 4.93
CA TYR A 20 5.05 -0.78 3.68
C TYR A 20 6.41 -0.73 2.98
N LEU A 21 6.37 -0.41 1.69
CA LEU A 21 7.55 -0.24 0.85
C LEU A 21 7.34 0.94 -0.10
N ILE A 22 8.35 1.78 -0.26
CA ILE A 22 8.41 2.83 -1.28
C ILE A 22 9.78 2.72 -1.93
N GLU A 23 9.82 2.37 -3.21
CA GLU A 23 11.08 2.16 -3.93
C GLU A 23 11.03 2.79 -5.31
N LYS A 24 12.13 3.43 -5.70
CA LYS A 24 12.28 3.98 -7.05
C LYS A 24 12.81 2.90 -7.99
N ILE A 25 12.13 2.70 -9.11
CA ILE A 25 12.51 1.74 -10.15
C ILE A 25 12.69 2.54 -11.44
N ASP A 26 13.94 2.91 -11.74
CA ASP A 26 14.27 3.86 -12.81
C ASP A 26 13.46 5.18 -12.70
N ARG A 27 12.54 5.46 -13.63
CA ARG A 27 11.67 6.65 -13.61
C ARG A 27 10.31 6.39 -12.96
N LYS A 28 10.08 5.19 -12.44
CA LYS A 28 8.84 4.79 -11.77
C LYS A 28 9.02 4.76 -10.26
N THR A 29 7.92 4.80 -9.53
CA THR A 29 7.91 4.58 -8.07
C THR A 29 6.94 3.47 -7.75
N LEU A 30 7.43 2.43 -7.08
CA LEU A 30 6.62 1.35 -6.52
C LEU A 30 6.29 1.70 -5.07
N ILE A 31 5.01 1.67 -4.74
CA ILE A 31 4.53 1.75 -3.35
C ILE A 31 3.76 0.47 -3.07
N SER A 32 3.98 -0.14 -1.93
CA SER A 32 3.21 -1.31 -1.47
C SER A 32 2.87 -1.17 0.00
N VAL A 33 1.67 -1.58 0.38
CA VAL A 33 1.23 -1.75 1.76
C VAL A 33 0.82 -3.20 1.94
N VAL A 34 1.30 -3.81 3.02
CA VAL A 34 1.15 -5.22 3.35
C VAL A 34 0.59 -5.31 4.77
N ASP A 35 -0.32 -6.24 4.98
CA ASP A 35 -0.88 -6.57 6.30
C ASP A 35 -0.79 -8.10 6.45
N GLY A 36 0.03 -8.53 7.41
CA GLY A 36 0.23 -9.93 7.73
C GLY A 36 -0.96 -10.49 8.50
N ILE A 37 -1.40 -11.70 8.19
CA ILE A 37 -2.60 -12.26 8.83
C ILE A 37 -2.41 -12.39 10.35
N GLY A 38 -3.32 -11.78 11.11
CA GLY A 38 -3.28 -11.75 12.57
C GLY A 38 -2.51 -10.54 13.08
N HIS A 39 -1.88 -10.65 14.26
CA HIS A 39 -1.12 -9.55 14.87
C HIS A 39 0.14 -10.06 15.55
N GLY A 40 1.06 -9.15 15.87
CA GLY A 40 2.30 -9.48 16.58
C GLY A 40 3.32 -10.19 15.68
N VAL A 41 4.21 -10.96 16.29
CA VAL A 41 5.45 -11.45 15.64
C VAL A 41 5.18 -12.31 14.40
N HIS A 42 4.08 -13.09 14.39
CA HIS A 42 3.73 -13.93 13.24
C HIS A 42 3.31 -13.09 12.02
N ALA A 43 2.44 -12.10 12.24
CA ALA A 43 2.01 -11.16 11.21
C ALA A 43 3.16 -10.30 10.70
N ASP A 44 3.96 -9.74 11.62
CA ASP A 44 5.18 -8.99 11.30
C ASP A 44 6.15 -9.83 10.44
N ASN A 45 6.36 -11.10 10.80
CA ASN A 45 7.21 -11.99 10.02
C ASN A 45 6.71 -12.17 8.58
N ALA A 46 5.39 -12.36 8.39
CA ALA A 46 4.80 -12.47 7.07
C ALA A 46 4.94 -11.16 6.28
N ALA A 47 4.59 -10.02 6.86
CA ALA A 47 4.68 -8.72 6.20
C ALA A 47 6.13 -8.35 5.85
N THR A 48 7.06 -8.53 6.78
CA THR A 48 8.50 -8.31 6.58
C THR A 48 9.05 -9.23 5.49
N ARG A 49 8.66 -10.50 5.46
CA ARG A 49 9.08 -11.45 4.41
C ARG A 49 8.54 -11.05 3.04
N CYS A 50 7.31 -10.55 2.97
CA CYS A 50 6.72 -10.01 1.76
C CYS A 50 7.54 -8.82 1.24
N VAL A 51 7.77 -7.80 2.09
CA VAL A 51 8.57 -6.61 1.74
C VAL A 51 9.97 -6.98 1.26
N ASN A 52 10.65 -7.90 1.95
CA ASN A 52 11.98 -8.37 1.54
C ASN A 52 11.97 -9.09 0.19
N THR A 53 10.89 -9.81 -0.12
CA THR A 53 10.70 -10.48 -1.42
C THR A 53 10.54 -9.45 -2.53
N ILE A 54 9.75 -8.39 -2.29
CA ILE A 54 9.60 -7.29 -3.25
C ILE A 54 10.94 -6.61 -3.50
N LYS A 55 11.69 -6.27 -2.44
CA LYS A 55 13.03 -5.65 -2.56
C LYS A 55 13.99 -6.50 -3.41
N LYS A 56 14.03 -7.81 -3.19
CA LYS A 56 14.85 -8.72 -3.99
C LYS A 56 14.41 -8.76 -5.46
N TYR A 57 13.09 -8.77 -5.71
CA TYR A 57 12.57 -8.78 -7.07
C TYR A 57 12.95 -7.51 -7.84
N ILE A 58 12.75 -6.32 -7.27
CA ILE A 58 13.07 -5.04 -7.93
C ILE A 58 14.58 -4.85 -8.14
N GLN A 59 15.43 -5.44 -7.29
CA GLN A 59 16.87 -5.44 -7.50
C GLN A 59 17.29 -6.32 -8.69
N SER A 60 16.52 -7.37 -8.97
CA SER A 60 16.80 -8.33 -10.06
C SER A 60 16.19 -7.94 -11.41
N SER A 61 15.24 -7.00 -11.45
CA SER A 61 14.55 -6.58 -12.68
C SER A 61 14.23 -5.09 -12.65
N LYS A 62 14.62 -4.37 -13.72
CA LYS A 62 14.21 -2.96 -13.92
C LYS A 62 12.80 -2.84 -14.48
N ASP A 63 12.31 -3.86 -15.17
CA ASP A 63 10.94 -3.95 -15.64
C ASP A 63 10.09 -4.67 -14.59
N CYS A 64 9.64 -3.88 -13.61
CA CYS A 64 8.74 -4.36 -12.57
C CYS A 64 7.36 -4.68 -13.17
N ASN A 65 6.93 -5.93 -13.02
CA ASN A 65 5.62 -6.42 -13.40
C ASN A 65 4.87 -6.84 -12.12
N LEU A 66 3.68 -6.27 -11.87
CA LEU A 66 2.99 -6.50 -10.61
C LEU A 66 2.47 -7.95 -10.48
N ILE A 67 2.11 -8.61 -11.58
CA ILE A 67 1.69 -10.02 -11.55
C ILE A 67 2.84 -10.91 -11.03
N THR A 68 4.02 -10.79 -11.65
CA THR A 68 5.23 -11.53 -11.23
C THR A 68 5.62 -11.21 -9.78
N LEU A 69 5.49 -9.94 -9.38
CA LEU A 69 5.78 -9.51 -8.01
C LEU A 69 4.88 -10.24 -7.01
N PHE A 70 3.57 -10.26 -7.25
CA PHE A 70 2.61 -10.95 -6.38
C PHE A 70 2.82 -12.47 -6.38
N ASP A 71 3.13 -13.09 -7.52
CA ASP A 71 3.44 -14.52 -7.58
C ASP A 71 4.67 -14.88 -6.73
N ARG A 72 5.72 -14.04 -6.79
CA ARG A 72 6.91 -14.22 -5.95
C ARG A 72 6.59 -14.06 -4.47
N CYS A 73 5.79 -13.06 -4.10
CA CYS A 73 5.33 -12.89 -2.73
C CYS A 73 4.48 -14.09 -2.28
N HIS A 74 3.61 -14.61 -3.15
CA HIS A 74 2.80 -15.80 -2.86
C HIS A 74 3.67 -16.99 -2.51
N GLU A 75 4.65 -17.32 -3.35
CA GLU A 75 5.58 -18.42 -3.09
C GLU A 75 6.40 -18.18 -1.82
N ALA A 76 6.86 -16.96 -1.60
CA ALA A 76 7.61 -16.62 -0.40
C ALA A 76 6.78 -16.77 0.88
N LEU A 77 5.47 -16.53 0.85
CA LEU A 77 4.61 -16.56 2.04
C LEU A 77 3.94 -17.92 2.29
N ARG A 78 4.16 -18.95 1.47
CA ARG A 78 3.55 -20.29 1.66
C ARG A 78 3.84 -20.96 3.01
N SER A 79 4.90 -20.53 3.71
CA SER A 79 5.28 -21.08 5.01
C SER A 79 4.99 -20.12 6.17
N THR A 80 4.11 -19.13 5.96
CA THR A 80 3.63 -18.18 6.99
C THR A 80 2.11 -18.25 7.06
N ASP A 81 1.51 -17.45 7.95
CA ASP A 81 0.04 -17.28 8.00
C ASP A 81 -0.52 -16.49 6.80
N GLY A 82 0.36 -16.05 5.90
CA GLY A 82 0.03 -15.25 4.72
C GLY A 82 -0.08 -13.75 5.01
N ALA A 83 -0.46 -13.02 3.97
CA ALA A 83 -0.68 -11.58 4.05
C ALA A 83 -1.69 -11.12 2.99
N VAL A 84 -2.23 -9.93 3.19
CA VAL A 84 -2.92 -9.13 2.17
C VAL A 84 -1.99 -7.99 1.72
N MET A 85 -2.13 -7.53 0.48
CA MET A 85 -1.25 -6.51 -0.07
C MET A 85 -1.92 -5.76 -1.20
N ALA A 86 -1.63 -4.46 -1.31
CA ALA A 86 -1.79 -3.72 -2.55
C ALA A 86 -0.48 -3.06 -2.95
N SER A 87 -0.27 -2.95 -4.26
CA SER A 87 0.87 -2.27 -4.85
C SER A 87 0.40 -1.30 -5.94
N VAL A 88 1.02 -0.12 -5.97
CA VAL A 88 0.92 0.83 -7.06
C VAL A 88 2.30 1.08 -7.66
N LEU A 89 2.41 0.97 -8.98
CA LEU A 89 3.60 1.35 -9.74
C LEU A 89 3.27 2.60 -10.55
N ILE A 90 3.82 3.72 -10.12
CA ILE A 90 3.57 5.05 -10.68
C ILE A 90 4.58 5.29 -11.79
N ASP A 91 4.10 5.44 -13.02
CA ASP A 91 4.86 5.87 -14.20
C ASP A 91 4.45 7.30 -14.55
N ALA A 92 5.00 8.25 -13.79
CA ALA A 92 4.68 9.66 -13.94
C ALA A 92 5.05 10.25 -15.31
N PRO A 93 6.18 9.87 -15.95
CA PRO A 93 6.45 10.28 -17.33
C PRO A 93 5.38 9.86 -18.33
N ARG A 94 4.73 8.71 -18.10
CA ARG A 94 3.62 8.21 -18.94
C ARG A 94 2.24 8.65 -18.46
N GLY A 95 2.14 9.29 -17.29
CA GLY A 95 0.87 9.73 -16.71
C GLY A 95 -0.05 8.57 -16.31
N THR A 96 0.53 7.47 -15.80
CA THR A 96 -0.22 6.27 -15.45
C THR A 96 0.18 5.67 -14.10
N ILE A 97 -0.79 5.09 -13.40
CA ILE A 97 -0.56 4.18 -12.27
C ILE A 97 -0.98 2.77 -12.68
N HIS A 98 -0.13 1.79 -12.41
CA HIS A 98 -0.48 0.37 -12.44
C HIS A 98 -0.80 -0.09 -11.03
N TYR A 99 -1.89 -0.82 -10.85
CA TYR A 99 -2.38 -1.27 -9.56
C TYR A 99 -2.64 -2.78 -9.58
N ALA A 100 -2.25 -3.46 -8.51
CA ALA A 100 -2.70 -4.80 -8.18
C ALA A 100 -2.93 -4.89 -6.67
N GLY A 101 -3.93 -5.66 -6.26
CA GLY A 101 -4.25 -5.86 -4.85
C GLY A 101 -4.95 -7.18 -4.58
N ILE A 102 -4.55 -7.83 -3.48
CA ILE A 102 -5.13 -9.05 -2.94
C ILE A 102 -5.50 -8.80 -1.48
N GLY A 103 -6.73 -9.11 -1.09
CA GLY A 103 -7.27 -8.90 0.25
C GLY A 103 -8.06 -7.60 0.35
N ASN A 104 -7.74 -6.77 1.35
CA ASN A 104 -8.55 -5.63 1.79
C ASN A 104 -7.75 -4.33 1.97
N ILE A 105 -6.51 -4.24 1.50
CA ILE A 105 -5.76 -2.97 1.49
C ILE A 105 -6.51 -1.94 0.63
N ALA A 106 -6.93 -0.85 1.26
CA ALA A 106 -7.62 0.24 0.58
C ALA A 106 -6.61 1.09 -0.18
N THR A 107 -6.97 1.51 -1.38
CA THR A 107 -6.18 2.43 -2.21
C THR A 107 -7.09 3.49 -2.80
N ARG A 108 -6.65 4.75 -2.75
CA ARG A 108 -7.34 5.90 -3.32
C ARG A 108 -6.36 6.75 -4.09
N ILE A 109 -6.72 7.16 -5.30
CA ILE A 109 -6.01 8.16 -6.10
C ILE A 109 -6.92 9.37 -6.15
N ILE A 110 -6.51 10.46 -5.50
CA ILE A 110 -7.28 11.69 -5.31
C ILE A 110 -6.64 12.77 -6.17
N GLY A 111 -7.41 13.27 -7.13
CA GLY A 111 -6.95 14.24 -8.13
C GLY A 111 -8.14 14.94 -8.76
N MET A 112 -8.06 15.27 -10.05
CA MET A 112 -9.22 15.83 -10.77
C MET A 112 -10.44 14.89 -10.77
N LYS A 113 -10.19 13.58 -10.78
CA LYS A 113 -11.21 12.55 -10.60
C LYS A 113 -10.69 11.54 -9.59
N ASN A 114 -11.47 11.28 -8.56
CA ASN A 114 -11.11 10.28 -7.56
C ASN A 114 -11.29 8.87 -8.13
N ILE A 115 -10.29 8.02 -7.91
CA ILE A 115 -10.27 6.62 -8.32
C ILE A 115 -10.05 5.77 -7.07
N TYR A 116 -10.84 4.71 -6.94
CA TYR A 116 -10.82 3.81 -5.80
C TYR A 116 -10.60 2.38 -6.32
N PRO A 117 -9.34 1.98 -6.59
CA PRO A 117 -9.06 0.63 -7.04
C PRO A 117 -9.55 -0.42 -6.04
N ILE A 118 -10.15 -1.49 -6.55
CA ILE A 118 -10.73 -2.55 -5.72
C ILE A 118 -9.81 -3.78 -5.76
N PRO A 119 -9.30 -4.25 -4.60
CA PRO A 119 -8.50 -5.46 -4.53
C PRO A 119 -9.35 -6.70 -4.80
N ARG A 120 -8.72 -7.80 -5.23
CA ARG A 120 -9.40 -9.11 -5.32
C ARG A 120 -9.35 -9.79 -3.95
N GLY A 121 -10.42 -10.47 -3.55
CA GLY A 121 -10.43 -11.28 -2.33
C GLY A 121 -9.45 -12.46 -2.40
N GLY A 122 -8.73 -12.71 -1.31
CA GLY A 122 -7.77 -13.81 -1.17
C GLY A 122 -6.64 -13.45 -0.20
N ILE A 123 -5.77 -14.42 0.08
CA ILE A 123 -4.61 -14.29 0.96
C ILE A 123 -3.36 -14.75 0.21
N ILE A 124 -2.34 -13.89 0.15
CA ILE A 124 -1.03 -14.18 -0.43
C ILE A 124 -0.32 -15.19 0.48
N GLY A 125 0.27 -16.25 -0.09
CA GLY A 125 0.79 -17.41 0.66
C GLY A 125 -0.23 -18.52 0.91
N TYR A 126 -1.53 -18.28 0.69
CA TYR A 126 -2.57 -19.27 0.96
C TYR A 126 -3.49 -19.51 -0.24
N ASN A 127 -4.56 -18.72 -0.41
CA ASN A 127 -5.59 -18.88 -1.45
C ASN A 127 -5.63 -17.67 -2.41
N MET A 128 -4.46 -17.24 -2.90
CA MET A 128 -4.35 -16.10 -3.81
C MET A 128 -5.01 -16.42 -5.17
N PRO A 129 -6.00 -15.64 -5.64
CA PRO A 129 -6.53 -15.80 -6.98
C PRO A 129 -5.51 -15.32 -8.03
N ALA A 130 -5.78 -15.60 -9.31
CA ALA A 130 -5.00 -15.00 -10.39
C ALA A 130 -4.96 -13.46 -10.24
N VAL A 131 -3.74 -12.93 -10.14
CA VAL A 131 -3.50 -11.50 -9.96
C VAL A 131 -3.95 -10.77 -11.22
N LYS A 132 -4.62 -9.64 -11.03
CA LYS A 132 -5.03 -8.77 -12.13
C LYS A 132 -4.45 -7.39 -11.93
N GLU A 133 -3.70 -6.94 -12.92
CA GLU A 133 -3.21 -5.57 -13.00
C GLU A 133 -4.26 -4.67 -13.66
N TYR A 134 -4.43 -3.49 -13.10
CA TYR A 134 -5.29 -2.44 -13.62
C TYR A 134 -4.45 -1.18 -13.85
N THR A 135 -4.74 -0.45 -14.93
CA THR A 135 -4.07 0.82 -15.23
C THR A 135 -5.06 1.97 -15.08
N TYR A 136 -4.62 3.02 -14.40
CA TYR A 136 -5.40 4.24 -14.17
C TYR A 136 -4.61 5.47 -14.65
N PRO A 137 -5.30 6.53 -15.09
CA PRO A 137 -4.65 7.81 -15.37
C PRO A 137 -4.06 8.39 -14.08
N TYR A 138 -2.93 9.08 -14.21
CA TYR A 138 -2.24 9.73 -13.12
C TYR A 138 -1.65 11.06 -13.58
N LYS A 139 -1.76 12.08 -12.74
CA LYS A 139 -1.12 13.38 -12.94
C LYS A 139 -0.23 13.69 -11.73
N ARG A 140 0.89 14.35 -11.97
CA ARG A 140 1.67 14.98 -10.89
C ARG A 140 0.76 15.89 -10.07
N GLY A 141 0.93 15.85 -8.76
CA GLY A 141 0.04 16.49 -7.79
C GLY A 141 -1.10 15.61 -7.28
N ASP A 142 -1.46 14.52 -7.97
CA ASP A 142 -2.46 13.57 -7.46
C ASP A 142 -1.94 12.91 -6.17
N LEU A 143 -2.82 12.82 -5.18
CA LEU A 143 -2.56 12.16 -3.89
C LEU A 143 -2.88 10.68 -3.99
N ILE A 144 -1.96 9.85 -3.51
CA ILE A 144 -2.13 8.41 -3.39
C ILE A 144 -2.25 8.10 -1.90
N LEU A 145 -3.40 7.58 -1.49
CA LEU A 145 -3.67 7.18 -0.12
C LEU A 145 -3.86 5.67 -0.08
N MET A 146 -3.07 4.99 0.73
CA MET A 146 -3.15 3.55 0.96
C MET A 146 -3.24 3.26 2.45
N HIS A 147 -4.09 2.32 2.85
CA HIS A 147 -4.19 1.95 4.25
C HIS A 147 -4.65 0.51 4.47
N THR A 148 -4.28 -0.05 5.62
CA THR A 148 -4.75 -1.35 6.14
C THR A 148 -6.14 -1.17 6.78
N ASP A 149 -6.79 -2.26 7.18
CA ASP A 149 -8.15 -2.22 7.75
C ASP A 149 -8.21 -1.78 9.22
N GLY A 150 -7.05 -1.65 9.88
CA GLY A 150 -6.87 -0.88 11.10
C GLY A 150 -7.16 0.62 10.94
N ILE A 151 -7.28 1.11 9.70
CA ILE A 151 -7.85 2.42 9.38
C ILE A 151 -9.25 2.22 8.80
N THR A 152 -10.23 2.95 9.35
CA THR A 152 -11.61 2.88 8.85
C THR A 152 -11.70 3.33 7.39
N SER A 153 -12.24 2.47 6.52
CA SER A 153 -12.32 2.72 5.07
C SER A 153 -13.23 3.89 4.66
N ARG A 154 -14.03 4.44 5.58
CA ARG A 154 -14.91 5.60 5.37
C ARG A 154 -14.19 6.94 5.54
N ILE A 155 -12.99 7.06 4.97
CA ILE A 155 -12.28 8.33 4.91
C ILE A 155 -13.09 9.30 4.04
N ASP A 156 -13.40 10.46 4.61
CA ASP A 156 -14.13 11.54 3.97
C ASP A 156 -13.29 12.12 2.83
N SER A 157 -13.84 12.11 1.61
CA SER A 157 -13.14 12.64 0.44
C SER A 157 -13.00 14.16 0.51
N ASP A 158 -13.93 14.85 1.17
CA ASP A 158 -13.86 16.31 1.35
C ASP A 158 -12.72 16.68 2.31
N LEU A 159 -12.48 15.87 3.33
CA LEU A 159 -11.31 16.03 4.19
C LEU A 159 -10.01 15.85 3.41
N CYS A 160 -9.90 14.82 2.56
CA CYS A 160 -8.72 14.65 1.71
C CYS A 160 -8.47 15.88 0.81
N ILE A 161 -9.52 16.48 0.26
CA ILE A 161 -9.43 17.70 -0.55
C ILE A 161 -8.98 18.90 0.31
N ARG A 162 -9.50 19.06 1.54
CA ARG A 162 -9.07 20.14 2.44
C ARG A 162 -7.60 20.03 2.84
N LEU A 163 -7.14 18.81 3.09
CA LEU A 163 -5.77 18.54 3.50
C LEU A 163 -4.79 18.54 2.32
N GLN A 164 -5.27 18.65 1.07
CA GLN A 164 -4.42 18.48 -0.12
C GLN A 164 -3.30 19.53 -0.26
N ASN A 165 -3.31 20.63 0.48
CA ASN A 165 -2.24 21.62 0.41
C ASN A 165 -1.19 21.45 1.53
N LEU A 166 -1.36 20.46 2.40
CA LEU A 166 -0.42 20.16 3.49
C LEU A 166 0.67 19.20 3.01
N GLU A 167 1.73 19.07 3.80
CA GLU A 167 2.75 18.04 3.64
C GLU A 167 2.15 16.65 3.87
N GLU A 168 2.61 15.65 3.12
CA GLU A 168 2.04 14.31 3.10
C GLU A 168 2.08 13.66 4.49
N GLN A 169 3.12 13.94 5.28
CA GLN A 169 3.23 13.46 6.66
C GLN A 169 2.13 14.05 7.55
N THR A 170 1.85 15.35 7.44
CA THR A 170 0.75 16.00 8.18
C THR A 170 -0.61 15.46 7.74
N ILE A 171 -0.81 15.21 6.45
CA ILE A 171 -2.04 14.57 5.96
C ILE A 171 -2.18 13.17 6.59
N ALA A 172 -1.11 12.39 6.61
CA ALA A 172 -1.13 11.06 7.21
C ALA A 172 -1.46 11.10 8.71
N GLU A 173 -0.87 12.05 9.45
CA GLU A 173 -1.13 12.27 10.89
C GLU A 173 -2.59 12.64 11.18
N GLU A 174 -3.15 13.60 10.46
CA GLU A 174 -4.53 14.04 10.65
C GLU A 174 -5.54 12.93 10.33
N LEU A 175 -5.32 12.21 9.22
CA LEU A 175 -6.16 11.07 8.87
C LEU A 175 -6.01 9.93 9.87
N PHE A 176 -4.79 9.62 10.31
CA PHE A 176 -4.56 8.55 11.28
C PHE A 176 -5.25 8.84 12.61
N LYS A 177 -5.11 10.08 13.13
CA LYS A 177 -5.76 10.52 14.37
C LYS A 177 -7.29 10.39 14.32
N GLN A 178 -7.90 10.59 13.16
CA GLN A 178 -9.35 10.57 13.02
C GLN A 178 -9.91 9.17 12.72
N TYR A 179 -9.17 8.32 12.01
CA TYR A 179 -9.72 7.07 11.43
C TYR A 179 -9.04 5.79 11.92
N ALA A 180 -7.92 5.86 12.64
CA ALA A 180 -7.25 4.68 13.18
C ALA A 180 -8.07 4.04 14.31
N ARG A 181 -8.12 2.71 14.29
CA ARG A 181 -8.77 1.90 15.31
C ARG A 181 -7.73 1.37 16.28
N ASP A 182 -8.01 1.28 17.56
CA ASP A 182 -7.04 0.79 18.56
C ASP A 182 -6.99 -0.74 18.72
N ASP A 183 -7.93 -1.44 18.07
CA ASP A 183 -8.10 -2.89 18.15
C ASP A 183 -7.34 -3.67 17.07
N ASP A 184 -6.53 -2.98 16.25
CA ASP A 184 -5.77 -3.57 15.15
C ASP A 184 -4.42 -2.90 14.91
N ASP A 185 -3.56 -3.60 14.17
CA ASP A 185 -2.40 -3.02 13.49
C ASP A 185 -2.92 -2.00 12.46
N ALA A 186 -2.30 -0.83 12.39
CA ALA A 186 -2.82 0.27 11.58
C ALA A 186 -1.72 0.99 10.83
N THR A 187 -1.83 1.02 9.50
CA THR A 187 -0.90 1.70 8.62
C THR A 187 -1.64 2.57 7.61
N LEU A 188 -1.20 3.82 7.52
CA LEU A 188 -1.71 4.81 6.58
C LEU A 188 -0.52 5.47 5.88
N LEU A 189 -0.52 5.39 4.55
CA LEU A 189 0.49 5.99 3.68
C LEU A 189 -0.17 7.01 2.75
N VAL A 190 0.40 8.20 2.71
CA VAL A 190 0.06 9.27 1.76
C VAL A 190 1.28 9.54 0.90
N ALA A 191 1.14 9.52 -0.41
CA ALA A 191 2.20 9.87 -1.34
C ALA A 191 1.72 10.86 -2.39
N ARG A 192 2.62 11.75 -2.81
CA ARG A 192 2.38 12.69 -3.90
C ARG A 192 3.67 13.01 -4.60
N GLU A 193 3.61 13.10 -5.92
CA GLU A 193 4.71 13.63 -6.68
C GLU A 193 4.46 15.10 -7.00
N GLU A 194 5.45 15.95 -6.71
CA GLU A 194 5.34 17.39 -6.97
C GLU A 194 5.00 17.69 -8.43
N SER A 195 4.05 18.60 -8.60
CA SER A 195 3.77 19.27 -9.86
C SER A 195 4.99 20.10 -10.23
N THR A 196 5.60 19.83 -11.38
CA THR A 196 6.67 20.65 -11.95
C THR A 196 6.15 22.03 -12.32
#